data_AF-A0A8H9F6Q2-F1
#
_entry.id   AF-A0A8H9F6Q2-F1
#
_cell.length_a   1.000
_cell.length_b   1.000
_cell.length_c   1.000
_cell.angle_alpha   90.00
_cell.angle_beta   90.00
_cell.angle_gamma   90.00
#
_symmetry.space_group_name_H-M   'P 1'
#
loop_
_entity.id
_entity.type
_entity.pdbx_description
1 polymer ?
#
loop_
_entity_poly.entity_id
_entity_poly.type
_entity_poly.pdbx_seq_one_letter_code
_entity_poly.pdbx_strand_id
1 'polypeptide(L)' 'MTITVYKIDHETYQVRKDNELLGTIKTYRNLYHDTCIYLKIKLKVYPANFPFDAILQQ' A
#
# COMPACT_ATOMS: atom_id res chain seq x y z
N MET A 1 -11.97 -1.76 14.16
CA MET A 1 -10.95 -1.07 13.34
C MET A 1 -10.81 -1.83 12.06
N THR A 2 -11.27 -1.23 10.97
CA THR A 2 -11.19 -1.84 9.64
C THR A 2 -10.23 -1.02 8.79
N ILE A 3 -9.21 -1.68 8.25
CA ILE A 3 -8.29 -1.07 7.31
C ILE A 3 -8.72 -1.52 5.92
N THR A 4 -8.90 -0.55 5.04
CA THR A 4 -9.26 -0.79 3.65
C THR A 4 -8.18 -0.22 2.74
N VAL A 5 -7.83 -0.99 1.72
CA VAL A 5 -6.84 -0.65 0.71
C VAL A 5 -7.55 -0.59 -0.63
N TYR A 6 -7.45 0.55 -1.30
CA TYR A 6 -8.08 0.78 -2.61
C TYR A 6 -6.99 1.11 -3.62
N LYS A 7 -6.98 0.43 -4.76
CA LYS A 7 -6.12 0.80 -5.88
C LYS A 7 -6.65 2.09 -6.51
N ILE A 8 -5.82 3.13 -6.59
CA ILE A 8 -6.20 4.44 -7.15
C ILE A 8 -5.51 4.73 -8.49
N ASP A 9 -4.37 4.08 -8.76
CA ASP A 9 -3.73 4.04 -10.08
C ASP A 9 -3.01 2.70 -10.27
N HIS A 10 -2.27 2.53 -11.38
CA HIS A 10 -1.56 1.27 -11.69
C HIS A 10 -0.69 0.78 -10.53
N GLU A 11 0.01 1.70 -9.87
CA GLU A 11 1.06 1.42 -8.88
C GLU A 11 0.71 1.91 -7.48
N THR A 12 -0.28 2.76 -7.31
CA THR A 12 -0.60 3.45 -6.07
C THR A 12 -1.91 2.97 -5.47
N TYR A 13 -1.87 2.78 -4.16
CA TYR A 13 -2.96 2.35 -3.32
C TYR A 13 -3.25 3.42 -2.26
N GLN A 14 -4.52 3.75 -2.06
CA GLN A 14 -5.00 4.56 -0.95
C GLN A 14 -5.33 3.65 0.24
N VAL A 15 -4.83 4.00 1.42
CA VAL A 15 -5.14 3.30 2.67
C VAL A 15 -6.09 4.15 3.49
N ARG A 16 -7.18 3.53 3.93
CA ARG A 16 -8.12 4.13 4.87
C ARG A 16 -8.26 3.27 6.12
N LYS A 17 -8.56 3.91 7.24
CA LYS A 17 -8.93 3.26 8.49
C LYS A 17 -10.21 3.88 8.99
N ASP A 18 -11.23 3.05 9.19
CA ASP A 18 -12.54 3.51 9.65
C ASP A 18 -13.04 4.72 8.82
N ASN A 19 -12.86 4.63 7.49
CA ASN A 19 -13.13 5.66 6.47
C ASN A 19 -12.22 6.91 6.45
N GLU A 20 -11.28 7.07 7.39
CA GLU A 20 -10.30 8.16 7.38
C GLU A 20 -9.10 7.83 6.49
N LEU A 21 -8.63 8.80 5.69
CA LEU A 21 -7.42 8.66 4.89
C LEU A 21 -6.16 8.58 5.76
N LEU A 22 -5.50 7.41 5.75
CA LEU A 22 -4.22 7.19 6.40
C LEU A 22 -3.03 7.57 5.51
N GLY A 23 -3.16 7.45 4.20
CA GLY A 23 -2.12 7.81 3.25
C GLY A 23 -2.10 6.90 2.03
N THR A 24 -0.92 6.71 1.45
CA THR A 24 -0.74 5.94 0.23
C THR A 24 0.42 4.95 0.32
N ILE A 25 0.31 3.89 -0.48
CA ILE A 25 1.40 2.95 -0.75
C ILE A 25 1.62 2.93 -2.24
N LYS A 26 2.86 3.07 -2.69
CA LYS A 26 3.23 2.93 -4.08
C LYS A 26 4.09 1.69 -4.28
N THR A 27 3.73 0.86 -5.24
CA THR A 27 4.54 -0.25 -5.75
C THR A 27 5.51 0.28 -6.82
N TYR A 28 6.72 -0.26 -6.86
CA TYR A 28 7.68 0.04 -7.92
C TYR A 28 8.64 -1.12 -8.12
N ARG A 29 9.23 -1.21 -9.31
CA ARG A 29 10.34 -2.13 -9.60
C ARG A 29 11.65 -1.36 -9.57
N ASN A 30 12.66 -1.90 -8.89
CA ASN A 30 14.00 -1.34 -8.92
C ASN A 30 14.76 -1.95 -10.09
N LEU A 31 15.21 -1.12 -11.04
CA LEU A 31 15.94 -1.58 -12.22
C LEU A 31 17.25 -2.33 -11.89
N TYR A 32 17.85 -2.06 -10.73
CA TYR A 32 19.07 -2.74 -10.29
C TYR A 32 18.80 -4.06 -9.56
N HIS A 33 17.55 -4.29 -9.12
CA HIS A 33 17.12 -5.45 -8.35
C HIS A 33 15.69 -5.83 -8.74
N ASP A 34 15.44 -6.16 -10.02
CA ASP A 34 14.11 -6.49 -10.57
C ASP A 34 13.64 -7.91 -10.21
N THR A 35 14.07 -8.43 -9.06
CA THR A 35 13.62 -9.72 -8.53
C THR A 35 12.38 -9.56 -7.66
N CYS A 36 12.10 -8.35 -7.18
CA CYS A 36 11.03 -8.06 -6.22
C CYS A 36 10.25 -6.80 -6.60
N ILE A 37 8.97 -6.77 -6.21
CA ILE A 37 8.19 -5.53 -6.16
C ILE A 37 8.50 -4.84 -4.84
N TYR A 38 8.88 -3.57 -4.89
CA TYR A 38 9.18 -2.74 -3.73
C TYR A 38 7.98 -1.88 -3.36
N LEU A 39 7.86 -1.58 -2.06
CA LEU A 39 6.82 -0.74 -1.51
C LEU A 39 7.40 0.57 -0.98
N LYS A 40 6.86 1.69 -1.46
CA LYS A 40 7.06 3.02 -0.89
C LYS A 40 5.83 3.41 -0.09
N ILE A 41 5.95 3.32 1.23
CA ILE A 41 4.84 3.51 2.18
C ILE A 41 4.86 4.96 2.69
N LYS A 42 3.74 5.67 2.57
CA LYS A 42 3.53 7.01 3.13
C LYS A 42 2.22 7.03 3.92
N LEU A 43 2.30 6.67 5.20
CA LEU A 43 1.14 6.62 6.10
C LEU A 43 1.35 7.58 7.28
N LYS A 44 0.26 8.18 7.75
CA LYS A 44 0.23 8.99 8.98
C LYS A 44 0.48 8.15 10.23
N VAL A 45 -0.05 6.92 10.23
CA VAL A 45 0.07 5.95 11.32
C VAL A 45 0.24 4.58 10.70
N TYR A 46 1.09 3.74 11.29
CA TYR A 46 1.35 2.37 10.85
C TYR A 46 0.51 1.41 11.71
N PRO A 47 -0.60 0.87 11.19
CA PRO A 47 -1.39 -0.09 11.94
C PRO A 47 -0.65 -1.43 12.05
N ALA A 48 -0.78 -2.08 13.21
CA ALA A 48 -0.14 -3.38 13.47
C ALA A 48 -0.62 -4.49 12.51
N ASN A 49 -1.88 -4.45 12.09
CA ASN A 49 -2.51 -5.47 11.23
C ASN A 49 -2.75 -4.91 9.82
N PHE A 50 -1.67 -4.53 9.14
CA PHE A 50 -1.79 -4.00 7.78
C PHE A 50 -2.07 -5.13 6.76
N PRO A 51 -3.13 -5.03 5.93
CA PRO A 51 -3.49 -6.07 4.97
C PRO A 51 -2.61 -6.00 3.70
N PHE A 52 -1.31 -6.32 3.83
CA PHE A 52 -0.37 -6.25 2.71
C PHE A 52 -0.75 -7.17 1.55
N ASP A 53 -1.45 -8.27 1.82
CA ASP A 53 -1.94 -9.20 0.79
C ASP A 53 -2.86 -8.52 -0.22
N ALA A 54 -3.57 -7.46 0.17
CA ALA A 54 -4.43 -6.68 -0.73
C ALA A 54 -3.64 -5.90 -1.80
N ILE A 55 -2.32 -5.75 -1.62
CA ILE A 55 -1.42 -5.06 -2.55
C ILE A 55 -0.71 -6.06 -3.49
N LEU A 56 -0.58 -7.31 -3.05
CA LEU A 56 0.08 -8.39 -3.79
C LEU A 56 -0.82 -9.05 -4.86
N GLN A 57 -2.13 -8.77 -4.84
CA GLN A 57 -3.06 -9.19 -5.89
C GLN A 57 -2.87 -8.31 -7.14
N GLN A 58 -1.83 -8.60 -7.93
CA GLN A 58 -1.69 -8.15 -9.32
C GLN A 58 -2.26 -9.17 -10.29
#